data_AF-A0A9W6XC19-F1
#
_entry.id   AF-A0A9W6XC19-F1
#
_cell.length_a   1.000
_cell.length_b   1.000
_cell.length_c   1.000
_cell.angle_alpha   90.00
_cell.angle_beta   90.00
_cell.angle_gamma   90.00
#
_symmetry.space_group_name_H-M   'P 1'
#
loop_
_entity.id
_entity.type
_entity.pdbx_description
1 polymer ?
#
loop_
_entity_poly.entity_id
_entity_poly.type
_entity_poly.pdbx_seq_one_letter_code
_entity_poly.pdbx_strand_id
1 'polypeptide(L)'
;MHWVKGRLGDKVIEILETGRLAKLDAKKKNPRLRALVEIARVWGVGPVTAAKLYGLGYKSVEDLRKPEAAAVLTAQQQIGVKHYEDLLTKIPRAEVQQIEQIVVDEVHKLIPNAIALACGSYRRGKLSSGDCDVLVTDPDAESCDILPELLKRLHASGFLTGRSPTVGLIVAVLVLGEANGA
;
A
#
# COMPACT_ATOMS: atom_id res chain seq x y z
N MET A 1 16.47 3.61 26.81
CA MET A 1 16.60 2.95 25.49
C MET A 1 17.63 1.82 25.59
N HIS A 2 17.20 0.56 25.76
CA HIS A 2 18.15 -0.56 25.94
C HIS A 2 18.63 -1.20 24.62
N TRP A 3 18.00 -0.84 23.50
CA TRP A 3 18.26 -1.41 22.17
C TRP A 3 19.33 -0.66 21.34
N VAL A 4 19.76 0.52 21.77
CA VAL A 4 20.77 1.32 21.04
C VAL A 4 22.15 0.95 21.55
N LYS A 5 22.83 0.02 20.87
CA LYS A 5 24.19 -0.44 21.20
C LYS A 5 25.04 -0.63 19.94
N GLY A 6 26.37 -0.60 20.13
CA GLY A 6 27.36 -0.83 19.08
C GLY A 6 27.14 0.05 17.84
N ARG A 7 27.21 -0.55 16.65
CA ARG A 7 27.11 0.14 15.35
C ARG A 7 25.84 0.98 15.14
N LEU A 8 24.77 0.79 15.91
CA LEU A 8 23.60 1.67 15.86
C LEU A 8 23.84 2.94 16.68
N GLY A 9 24.46 2.82 17.85
CA GLY A 9 24.86 3.94 18.70
C GLY A 9 25.84 4.87 18.00
N ASP A 10 26.87 4.32 17.35
CA ASP A 10 27.87 5.11 16.62
C ASP A 10 27.23 5.99 15.54
N LYS A 11 26.22 5.46 14.83
CA LYS A 11 25.47 6.22 13.82
C LYS A 11 24.60 7.31 14.43
N VAL A 12 24.02 7.05 15.60
CA VAL A 12 23.24 8.06 16.33
C VAL A 12 24.16 9.21 16.75
N ILE A 13 25.33 8.89 17.29
CA ILE A 13 26.36 9.88 17.67
C ILE A 13 26.78 10.70 16.45
N GLU A 14 27.11 10.06 15.32
CA GLU A 14 27.49 10.76 14.07
C GLU A 14 26.39 11.74 13.60
N ILE A 15 25.12 11.33 13.65
CA ILE A 15 23.99 12.18 13.25
C ILE A 15 23.82 13.35 14.22
N LEU A 16 23.98 13.13 15.53
CA LEU A 16 23.87 14.19 16.53
C LEU A 16 25.01 15.21 16.40
N GLU A 17 26.23 14.77 16.13
CA GLU A 17 27.40 15.64 16.01
C GLU A 17 27.45 16.39 14.68
N THR A 18 27.08 15.75 13.57
CA THR A 18 27.30 16.29 12.22
C THR A 18 26.01 16.73 11.52
N GLY A 19 24.84 16.33 12.04
CA GLY A 19 23.55 16.45 11.37
C GLY A 19 23.37 15.52 10.17
N ARG A 20 24.32 14.60 9.91
CA ARG A 20 24.39 13.78 8.69
C ARG A 20 24.83 12.36 9.01
N LEU A 21 24.73 11.49 8.00
CA LEU A 21 25.28 10.14 8.06
C LEU A 21 26.05 9.88 6.76
N ALA A 22 27.38 9.91 6.80
CA ALA A 22 28.25 9.84 5.63
C ALA A 22 27.98 8.59 4.77
N LYS A 23 27.69 7.47 5.43
CA LYS A 23 27.31 6.21 4.74
C LYS A 23 25.99 6.34 3.96
N LEU A 24 25.03 7.11 4.48
CA LEU A 24 23.78 7.38 3.77
C LEU A 24 24.02 8.32 2.59
N ASP A 25 24.86 9.33 2.75
CA ASP A 25 25.18 10.28 1.67
C ASP A 25 25.92 9.60 0.52
N ALA A 26 26.87 8.71 0.82
CA ALA A 26 27.53 7.88 -0.18
C ALA A 26 26.52 7.00 -0.94
N LYS A 27 25.55 6.41 -0.23
CA LYS A 27 24.46 5.62 -0.84
C LYS A 27 23.55 6.47 -1.72
N LYS A 28 23.19 7.68 -1.30
CA LYS A 28 22.37 8.61 -2.11
C LYS A 28 23.06 9.01 -3.42
N LYS A 29 24.38 9.06 -3.46
CA LYS A 29 25.15 9.38 -4.68
C LYS A 29 25.25 8.22 -5.67
N ASN A 30 24.95 6.98 -5.27
CA ASN A 30 25.06 5.81 -6.15
C ASN A 30 23.87 5.76 -7.14
N PRO A 31 24.10 5.93 -8.46
CA PRO A 31 23.01 5.98 -9.44
C PRO A 31 22.21 4.69 -9.54
N ARG A 32 22.88 3.54 -9.40
CA ARG A 32 22.21 2.23 -9.38
C ARG A 32 21.28 2.11 -8.18
N LEU A 33 21.74 2.51 -7.00
CA LEU A 33 20.90 2.42 -5.80
C LEU A 33 19.69 3.37 -5.89
N ARG A 34 19.87 4.57 -6.46
CA ARG A 34 18.76 5.50 -6.72
C ARG A 34 17.69 4.86 -7.62
N ALA A 35 18.11 4.31 -8.74
CA ALA A 35 17.21 3.62 -9.68
C ALA A 35 16.48 2.44 -9.02
N LEU A 36 17.20 1.59 -8.29
CA LEU A 36 16.60 0.44 -7.60
C LEU A 36 15.56 0.87 -6.55
N VAL A 37 15.86 1.91 -5.77
CA VAL A 37 14.93 2.45 -4.77
C VAL A 37 13.71 3.07 -5.44
N GLU A 38 13.90 3.81 -6.53
CA GLU A 38 12.81 4.44 -7.28
C GLU A 38 11.85 3.41 -7.88
N ILE A 39 12.40 2.40 -8.58
CA ILE A 39 11.64 1.32 -9.21
C ILE A 39 10.93 0.46 -8.15
N ALA A 40 11.57 0.21 -6.99
CA ALA A 40 10.96 -0.54 -5.89
C ALA A 40 9.80 0.19 -5.19
N ARG A 41 9.52 1.45 -5.55
CA ARG A 41 8.32 2.16 -5.07
C ARG A 41 7.09 1.89 -5.93
N VAL A 42 7.25 1.28 -7.10
CA VAL A 42 6.12 0.87 -7.94
C VAL A 42 5.35 -0.25 -7.23
N TRP A 43 4.04 -0.12 -7.15
CA TRP A 43 3.20 -1.15 -6.52
C TRP A 43 3.36 -2.51 -7.21
N GLY A 44 3.58 -3.56 -6.42
CA GLY A 44 3.91 -4.90 -6.92
C GLY A 44 5.38 -5.11 -7.30
N VAL A 45 6.27 -4.14 -7.08
CA VAL A 45 7.72 -4.25 -7.36
C VAL A 45 8.53 -4.22 -6.07
N GLY A 46 9.02 -5.39 -5.63
CA GLY A 46 9.96 -5.50 -4.51
C GLY A 46 11.43 -5.37 -4.94
N PRO A 47 12.39 -5.39 -3.99
CA PRO A 47 13.82 -5.23 -4.28
C PRO A 47 14.38 -6.23 -5.29
N VAL A 48 13.92 -7.48 -5.26
CA VAL A 48 14.33 -8.53 -6.21
C VAL A 48 13.86 -8.20 -7.62
N THR A 49 12.58 -7.84 -7.76
CA THR A 49 11.99 -7.45 -9.05
C THR A 49 12.65 -6.18 -9.59
N ALA A 50 12.90 -5.17 -8.74
CA ALA A 50 13.62 -3.96 -9.13
C ALA A 50 15.02 -4.27 -9.65
N ALA A 51 15.76 -5.18 -9.02
CA ALA A 51 17.07 -5.62 -9.49
C ALA A 51 16.99 -6.34 -10.85
N LYS A 52 15.98 -7.18 -11.06
CA LYS A 52 15.71 -7.84 -12.35
C LYS A 52 15.43 -6.80 -13.45
N LEU A 53 14.51 -5.87 -13.21
CA LEU A 53 14.16 -4.81 -14.16
C LEU A 53 15.36 -3.93 -14.49
N TYR A 54 16.17 -3.58 -13.49
CA TYR A 54 17.42 -2.84 -13.71
C TYR A 54 18.41 -3.61 -14.58
N GLY A 55 18.54 -4.92 -14.39
CA GLY A 55 19.36 -5.80 -15.22
C GLY A 55 18.88 -5.87 -16.68
N LEU A 56 17.58 -5.69 -16.92
CA LEU A 56 16.98 -5.58 -18.25
C LEU A 56 17.12 -4.18 -18.88
N GLY A 57 17.74 -3.23 -18.18
CA GLY A 57 18.03 -1.90 -18.70
C GLY A 57 17.06 -0.80 -18.27
N TYR A 58 16.00 -1.11 -17.51
CA TYR A 58 15.06 -0.13 -16.98
C TYR A 58 15.67 0.58 -15.75
N LYS A 59 15.93 1.89 -15.84
CA LYS A 59 16.66 2.65 -14.81
C LYS A 59 15.83 3.70 -14.10
N SER A 60 14.57 3.84 -14.48
CA SER A 60 13.62 4.80 -13.93
C SER A 60 12.19 4.26 -14.05
N VAL A 61 11.24 4.87 -13.33
CA VAL A 61 9.82 4.56 -13.54
C VAL A 61 9.36 4.97 -14.94
N GLU A 62 9.95 6.01 -15.52
CA GLU A 62 9.66 6.45 -16.88
C GLU A 62 10.01 5.38 -17.92
N ASP A 63 11.12 4.65 -17.73
CA ASP A 63 11.44 3.53 -18.60
C ASP A 63 10.38 2.42 -18.54
N LEU A 64 9.73 2.25 -17.38
CA LEU A 64 8.67 1.26 -17.19
C LEU A 64 7.32 1.66 -17.80
N ARG A 65 7.15 2.95 -18.17
CA ARG A 65 5.95 3.44 -18.88
C ARG A 65 5.98 3.14 -20.37
N LYS A 66 7.16 2.84 -20.92
CA LYS A 66 7.32 2.59 -22.35
C LYS A 66 6.64 1.28 -22.75
N PRO A 67 6.08 1.17 -23.97
CA PRO A 67 5.34 -0.02 -24.40
C PRO A 67 6.13 -1.33 -24.27
N GLU A 68 7.45 -1.28 -24.42
CA GLU A 68 8.34 -2.45 -24.34
C GLU A 68 8.38 -3.04 -22.92
N ALA A 69 8.13 -2.23 -21.89
CA ALA A 69 8.10 -2.69 -20.51
C ALA A 69 6.87 -3.56 -20.20
N ALA A 70 5.76 -3.39 -20.94
CA ALA A 70 4.52 -4.13 -20.68
C ALA A 70 4.71 -5.65 -20.76
N ALA A 71 5.63 -6.13 -21.62
CA ALA A 71 5.94 -7.55 -21.77
C ALA A 71 6.67 -8.17 -20.55
N VAL A 72 7.31 -7.35 -19.71
CA VAL A 72 8.08 -7.82 -18.55
C VAL A 72 7.42 -7.50 -17.21
N LEU A 73 6.32 -6.73 -17.22
CA LEU A 73 5.55 -6.33 -16.05
C LEU A 73 4.29 -7.18 -15.90
N THR A 74 3.97 -7.57 -14.66
CA THR A 74 2.67 -8.19 -14.35
C THR A 74 1.53 -7.18 -14.47
N ALA A 75 0.28 -7.65 -14.60
CA ALA A 75 -0.88 -6.76 -14.64
C ALA A 75 -0.95 -5.80 -13.42
N GLN A 76 -0.60 -6.30 -12.23
CA GLN A 76 -0.50 -5.49 -11.01
C GLN A 76 0.56 -4.38 -11.14
N GLN A 77 1.74 -4.73 -11.66
CA GLN A 77 2.85 -3.78 -11.82
C GLN A 77 2.54 -2.74 -12.89
N GLN A 78 1.85 -3.11 -13.97
CA GLN A 78 1.40 -2.16 -14.99
C GLN A 78 0.46 -1.11 -14.40
N ILE A 79 -0.46 -1.52 -13.52
CA ILE A 79 -1.31 -0.59 -12.77
C ILE A 79 -0.45 0.29 -11.84
N GLY A 80 0.51 -0.31 -11.14
CA GLY A 80 1.44 0.41 -10.26
C GLY A 80 2.29 1.46 -10.98
N VAL A 81 2.67 1.21 -12.24
CA VAL A 81 3.38 2.16 -13.10
C VAL A 81 2.42 3.25 -13.60
N LYS A 82 1.22 2.86 -14.04
CA LYS A 82 0.20 3.78 -14.56
C LYS A 82 -0.22 4.83 -13.52
N HIS A 83 -0.37 4.41 -12.26
CA HIS A 83 -0.82 5.25 -11.15
C HIS A 83 0.31 5.56 -10.15
N TYR A 84 1.56 5.58 -10.60
CA TYR A 84 2.72 5.71 -9.72
C TYR A 84 2.65 6.94 -8.81
N GLU A 85 2.35 8.11 -9.37
CA GLU A 85 2.24 9.37 -8.64
C GLU A 85 1.03 9.36 -7.68
N ASP A 86 -0.12 8.88 -8.15
CA ASP A 86 -1.35 8.81 -7.36
C ASP A 86 -1.15 7.92 -6.12
N LEU A 87 -0.55 6.73 -6.31
CA LEU A 87 -0.30 5.75 -5.24
C LEU A 87 0.77 6.20 -4.24
N LEU A 88 1.59 7.19 -4.59
CA LEU A 88 2.54 7.82 -3.68
C LEU A 88 1.91 8.96 -2.87
N THR A 89 0.79 9.48 -3.33
CA THR A 89 0.08 10.59 -2.67
C THR A 89 -0.64 10.07 -1.44
N LYS A 90 -0.55 10.82 -0.33
CA LYS A 90 -1.21 10.47 0.93
C LYS A 90 -2.68 10.85 0.88
N ILE A 91 -3.54 9.96 1.38
CA ILE A 91 -4.98 10.14 1.51
C ILE A 91 -5.26 10.98 2.77
N PRO A 92 -5.86 12.18 2.68
CA PRO A 92 -6.26 12.96 3.84
C PRO A 92 -7.25 12.21 4.73
N ARG A 93 -7.21 12.42 6.05
CA ARG A 93 -8.11 11.74 6.99
C ARG A 93 -9.59 11.91 6.66
N ALA A 94 -10.00 13.09 6.20
CA ALA A 94 -11.39 13.37 5.81
C ALA A 94 -11.82 12.50 4.62
N GLU A 95 -10.93 12.25 3.67
CA GLU A 95 -11.20 11.35 2.54
C GLU A 95 -11.29 9.89 3.03
N VAL A 96 -10.42 9.45 3.95
CA VAL A 96 -10.54 8.12 4.59
C VAL A 96 -11.90 7.92 5.27
N GLN A 97 -12.43 8.95 5.93
CA GLN A 97 -13.75 8.89 6.55
C GLN A 97 -14.87 8.77 5.51
N GLN A 98 -14.77 9.45 4.37
CA GLN A 98 -15.75 9.32 3.28
C GLN A 98 -15.74 7.91 2.68
N ILE A 99 -14.55 7.33 2.53
CA ILE A 99 -14.35 5.96 2.06
C ILE A 99 -14.98 4.96 3.00
N GLU A 100 -14.71 5.10 4.31
CA GLU A 100 -15.32 4.30 5.37
C GLU A 100 -16.84 4.30 5.24
N GLN A 101 -17.45 5.49 5.10
CA GLN A 101 -18.90 5.62 4.99
C GLN A 101 -19.47 4.92 3.75
N ILE A 102 -18.83 5.05 2.59
CA ILE A 102 -19.27 4.36 1.36
C ILE A 102 -19.25 2.84 1.55
N VAL A 103 -18.20 2.30 2.19
CA VAL A 103 -18.10 0.87 2.46
C VAL A 103 -19.15 0.44 3.49
N VAL A 104 -19.37 1.21 4.56
CA VAL A 104 -20.43 0.97 5.55
C VAL A 104 -21.80 0.90 4.88
N ASP A 105 -22.13 1.85 4.01
CA ASP A 105 -23.42 1.92 3.32
C ASP A 105 -23.64 0.72 2.39
N GLU A 106 -22.59 0.22 1.71
CA GLU A 106 -22.68 -0.98 0.88
C GLU A 106 -22.74 -2.27 1.70
N VAL A 107 -22.03 -2.34 2.83
CA VAL A 107 -22.09 -3.47 3.76
C VAL A 107 -23.49 -3.58 4.36
N HIS A 108 -24.10 -2.48 4.82
CA HIS A 108 -25.45 -2.50 5.41
C HIS A 108 -26.56 -2.84 4.43
N LYS A 109 -26.35 -2.67 3.12
CA LYS A 109 -27.28 -3.17 2.08
C LYS A 109 -27.26 -4.70 1.96
N LEU A 110 -26.17 -5.35 2.36
CA LEU A 110 -26.01 -6.81 2.32
C LEU A 110 -26.35 -7.43 3.68
N ILE A 111 -25.81 -6.87 4.75
CA ILE A 111 -25.99 -7.34 6.12
C ILE A 111 -26.26 -6.11 7.01
N PRO A 112 -27.53 -5.79 7.34
CA PRO A 112 -27.88 -4.58 8.07
C PRO A 112 -27.20 -4.42 9.44
N ASN A 113 -26.90 -5.52 10.13
CA ASN A 113 -26.26 -5.51 11.45
C ASN A 113 -24.73 -5.59 11.41
N ALA A 114 -24.13 -5.72 10.22
CA ALA A 114 -22.69 -5.83 10.11
C ALA A 114 -21.97 -4.54 10.54
N ILE A 115 -20.74 -4.71 11.03
CA ILE A 115 -19.86 -3.65 11.46
C ILE A 115 -18.75 -3.52 10.42
N ALA A 116 -18.61 -2.32 9.84
CA ALA A 116 -17.49 -1.96 8.97
C ALA A 116 -16.73 -0.77 9.57
N LEU A 117 -15.41 -0.88 9.70
CA LEU A 117 -14.58 0.13 10.38
C LEU A 117 -13.23 0.33 9.68
N ALA A 118 -12.90 1.59 9.40
CA ALA A 118 -11.59 1.97 8.93
C ALA A 118 -10.52 1.76 10.02
N CYS A 119 -9.49 1.01 9.67
CA CYS A 119 -8.44 0.50 10.53
C CYS A 119 -7.10 1.16 10.19
N GLY A 120 -6.00 0.40 10.28
CA GLY A 120 -4.70 0.86 9.83
C GLY A 120 -4.20 2.14 10.50
N SER A 121 -3.55 2.97 9.69
CA SER A 121 -3.04 4.28 10.12
C SER A 121 -4.13 5.25 10.55
N TYR A 122 -5.34 5.13 9.98
CA TYR A 122 -6.49 5.94 10.32
C TYR A 122 -6.96 5.69 11.75
N ARG A 123 -7.10 4.42 12.15
CA ARG A 123 -7.46 4.04 13.54
C ARG A 123 -6.40 4.43 14.57
N ARG A 124 -5.13 4.58 14.17
CA ARG A 124 -4.05 5.12 15.01
C ARG A 124 -4.02 6.65 15.09
N GLY A 125 -5.01 7.34 14.52
CA GLY A 125 -5.15 8.79 14.62
C GLY A 125 -4.25 9.61 13.68
N LYS A 126 -3.70 9.00 12.61
CA LYS A 126 -2.92 9.79 11.64
C LYS A 126 -3.84 10.75 10.87
N LEU A 127 -3.30 11.93 10.55
CA LEU A 127 -3.96 12.97 9.73
C LEU A 127 -4.00 12.61 8.24
N SER A 128 -3.18 11.65 7.82
CA SER A 128 -3.14 11.15 6.45
C SER A 128 -2.70 9.69 6.43
N SER A 129 -3.21 8.95 5.46
CA SER A 129 -3.00 7.51 5.30
C SER A 129 -2.32 7.19 3.96
N GLY A 130 -1.65 6.03 3.86
CA GLY A 130 -1.16 5.54 2.56
C GLY A 130 -2.24 4.79 1.79
N ASP A 131 -3.17 4.20 2.53
CA ASP A 131 -4.24 3.30 2.15
C ASP A 131 -5.38 3.42 3.17
N CYS A 132 -6.54 2.88 2.82
CA CYS A 132 -7.69 2.75 3.70
C CYS A 132 -7.92 1.25 3.98
N ASP A 133 -7.52 0.78 5.15
CA ASP A 133 -7.88 -0.57 5.59
C ASP A 133 -9.31 -0.54 6.15
N VAL A 134 -10.22 -1.38 5.68
CA VAL A 134 -11.58 -1.51 6.25
C VAL A 134 -11.78 -2.93 6.75
N LEU A 135 -12.08 -3.05 8.04
CA LEU A 135 -12.46 -4.31 8.68
C LEU A 135 -13.96 -4.48 8.60
N VAL A 136 -14.44 -5.64 8.13
CA VAL A 136 -15.88 -5.97 8.11
C VAL A 136 -16.14 -7.25 8.92
N THR A 137 -17.18 -7.23 9.75
CA THR A 137 -17.62 -8.38 10.55
C THR A 137 -19.15 -8.38 10.68
N ASP A 138 -19.75 -9.56 10.72
CA ASP A 138 -21.16 -9.76 11.05
C ASP A 138 -21.23 -10.31 12.49
N PRO A 139 -21.79 -9.56 13.46
CA PRO A 139 -21.86 -10.01 14.84
C PRO A 139 -22.79 -11.22 15.04
N ASP A 140 -23.69 -11.47 14.10
CA ASP A 140 -24.69 -12.54 14.17
C ASP A 140 -24.23 -13.83 13.47
N ALA A 141 -23.03 -13.83 12.85
CA ALA A 141 -22.50 -14.95 12.08
C ALA A 141 -21.11 -15.39 12.56
N GLU A 142 -20.87 -16.70 12.59
CA GLU A 142 -19.55 -17.28 12.90
C GLU A 142 -18.52 -17.03 11.77
N SER A 143 -19.01 -16.86 10.53
CA SER A 143 -18.19 -16.51 9.37
C SER A 143 -18.92 -15.49 8.50
N CYS A 144 -18.15 -14.58 7.91
CA CYS A 144 -18.66 -13.52 7.05
C CYS A 144 -18.06 -13.68 5.65
N ASP A 145 -18.83 -14.21 4.68
CA ASP A 145 -18.40 -14.33 3.27
C ASP A 145 -18.96 -13.19 2.41
N ILE A 146 -18.90 -11.96 2.95
CA ILE A 146 -19.47 -10.77 2.30
C ILE A 146 -18.60 -10.23 1.15
N LEU A 147 -17.30 -10.57 1.15
CA LEU A 147 -16.30 -9.93 0.29
C LEU A 147 -16.61 -10.03 -1.21
N PRO A 148 -16.99 -11.19 -1.78
CA PRO A 148 -17.22 -11.30 -3.22
C PRO A 148 -18.36 -10.39 -3.72
N GLU A 149 -19.49 -10.37 -3.01
CA GLU A 149 -20.65 -9.54 -3.40
C GLU A 149 -20.41 -8.05 -3.10
N LEU A 150 -19.73 -7.72 -2.00
CA LEU A 150 -19.34 -6.35 -1.69
C LEU A 150 -18.43 -5.74 -2.77
N LEU A 151 -17.40 -6.49 -3.20
CA LEU A 151 -16.51 -6.03 -4.28
C LEU A 151 -17.26 -5.82 -5.59
N LYS A 152 -18.15 -6.75 -5.94
CA LYS A 152 -18.99 -6.63 -7.15
C LYS A 152 -19.87 -5.37 -7.10
N ARG A 153 -20.48 -5.05 -5.96
CA ARG A 153 -21.28 -3.83 -5.77
C ARG A 153 -20.43 -2.55 -5.87
N LEU A 154 -19.28 -2.52 -5.21
CA LEU A 154 -18.37 -1.38 -5.26
C LEU A 154 -17.77 -1.15 -6.66
N HIS A 155 -17.61 -2.20 -7.46
CA HIS A 155 -17.25 -2.08 -8.88
C HIS A 155 -18.43 -1.56 -9.71
N ALA A 156 -19.64 -2.07 -9.48
CA ALA A 156 -20.84 -1.66 -10.20
C ALA A 156 -21.21 -0.19 -9.93
N SER A 157 -20.90 0.34 -8.75
CA SER A 157 -21.06 1.76 -8.43
C SER A 157 -19.96 2.65 -9.03
N GLY A 158 -18.90 2.06 -9.59
CA GLY A 158 -17.73 2.77 -10.09
C GLY A 158 -16.77 3.26 -9.00
N PHE A 159 -17.01 2.92 -7.73
CA PHE A 159 -16.14 3.31 -6.61
C PHE A 159 -14.78 2.62 -6.68
N LEU A 160 -14.78 1.29 -6.92
CA LEU A 160 -13.56 0.55 -7.21
C LEU A 160 -13.32 0.50 -8.73
N THR A 161 -12.14 0.94 -9.15
CA THR A 161 -11.80 1.11 -10.58
C THR A 161 -10.74 0.12 -11.08
N GLY A 162 -10.08 -0.63 -10.19
CA GLY A 162 -9.16 -1.73 -10.51
C GLY A 162 -9.83 -3.11 -10.53
N ARG A 163 -9.32 -4.05 -11.35
CA ARG A 163 -9.79 -5.47 -11.39
C ARG A 163 -9.29 -6.34 -10.24
N SER A 164 -8.35 -5.83 -9.45
CA SER A 164 -7.86 -6.45 -8.21
C SER A 164 -8.52 -5.70 -7.05
N PRO A 165 -8.89 -6.36 -5.93
CA PRO A 165 -9.56 -5.74 -4.77
C PRO A 165 -8.72 -4.67 -4.03
N THR A 166 -7.81 -3.99 -4.73
CA THR A 166 -6.74 -3.17 -4.17
C THR A 166 -6.36 -1.99 -5.07
N VAL A 167 -7.17 -1.54 -6.04
CA VAL A 167 -6.77 -0.36 -6.87
C VAL A 167 -7.89 0.61 -7.25
N GLY A 168 -7.52 1.89 -7.24
CA GLY A 168 -8.33 3.10 -7.44
C GLY A 168 -8.31 3.99 -6.19
N LEU A 169 -8.18 3.31 -5.07
CA LEU A 169 -8.05 3.72 -3.70
C LEU A 169 -7.55 2.41 -3.07
N ILE A 170 -6.41 2.38 -2.37
CA ILE A 170 -5.99 1.11 -1.74
C ILE A 170 -6.96 0.91 -0.57
N VAL A 171 -8.15 0.38 -0.86
CA VAL A 171 -9.09 -0.08 0.14
C VAL A 171 -8.78 -1.54 0.36
N ALA A 172 -8.00 -1.84 1.40
CA ALA A 172 -7.81 -3.22 1.81
C ALA A 172 -9.03 -3.60 2.66
N VAL A 173 -10.01 -4.27 2.05
CA VAL A 173 -11.14 -4.83 2.79
C VAL A 173 -10.70 -6.17 3.38
N LEU A 174 -10.51 -6.22 4.70
CA LEU A 174 -10.26 -7.45 5.44
C LEU A 174 -11.57 -7.91 6.07
N VAL A 175 -12.01 -9.12 5.70
CA VAL A 175 -13.15 -9.78 6.36
C VAL A 175 -12.59 -10.83 7.30
N LEU A 176 -13.00 -10.79 8.57
CA LEU A 176 -12.60 -11.80 9.54
C LEU A 176 -13.51 -13.03 9.39
N GLY A 177 -12.89 -14.17 9.10
CA GLY A 177 -13.44 -15.51 9.25
C GLY A 177 -12.35 -16.40 9.84
N GLU A 178 -12.70 -17.11 10.92
CA GLU A 178 -11.88 -18.01 11.74
C GLU A 178 -10.38 -17.66 11.93
N ALA A 179 -10.03 -17.25 13.15
CA ALA A 179 -8.74 -17.63 13.72
C ALA A 179 -8.84 -19.14 14.04
N ASN A 180 -8.48 -20.00 13.09
CA ASN A 180 -8.33 -21.42 13.39
C ASN A 180 -7.23 -21.58 14.45
N GLY A 181 -7.66 -21.83 15.68
CA GLY A 181 -6.83 -22.32 16.75
C GLY A 181 -6.56 -23.80 16.52
N ALA A 182 -5.34 -24.11 16.07
CA ALA A 182 -4.64 -25.38 16.29
C ALA A 182 -3.14 -25.16 16.10
#